data_AF-M3EV27-F1
#
_entry.id   AF-M3EV27-F1
#
_cell.length_a   1.000
_cell.length_b   1.000
_cell.length_c   1.000
_cell.angle_alpha   90.00
_cell.angle_beta   90.00
_cell.angle_gamma   90.00
#
_symmetry.space_group_name_H-M   'P 1'
#
loop_
_entity.id
_entity.type
_entity.pdbx_description
1 polymer ?
#
loop_
_entity_poly.entity_id
_entity_poly.type
_entity_poly.pdbx_seq_one_letter_code
_entity_poly.pdbx_strand_id
1 'polypeptide(L)'
;MINERFTSLEDLKKGYKDNILNIHYLLGIANLYSEQSRMEVIGKTARGREIPALLLTNTTTPDEEKISVLFNCAHHANEVISIEHCYDIIYSVLSRPKEYQEILNKMKIWIVPIVNPDGARHFWHVSNLMGRKNGYPGSGPVNDKLNPGVDINRNYPFYWGKAGGGYSSSNPSNYFYRGPSPGSESETKAMMDLANRERFAASISYHAYANCLLIPYSIDSLNNPEPDVAKEIGKKIRCFCD
;
A
#
# COMPACT_ATOMS: atom_id res chain seq x y z
N MET A 1 -18.49 -13.16 -12.05
CA MET A 1 -17.78 -14.25 -11.36
C MET A 1 -16.44 -14.42 -12.04
N ILE A 2 -15.33 -14.23 -11.33
CA ILE A 2 -14.01 -14.49 -11.88
C ILE A 2 -13.84 -16.02 -11.95
N ASN A 3 -13.72 -16.55 -13.17
CA ASN A 3 -13.53 -17.98 -13.42
C ASN A 3 -12.05 -18.40 -13.32
N GLU A 4 -11.15 -17.45 -13.03
CA GLU A 4 -9.74 -17.69 -12.80
C GLU A 4 -9.52 -18.11 -11.36
N ARG A 5 -9.33 -19.41 -11.14
CA ARG A 5 -8.81 -19.90 -9.86
C ARG A 5 -7.31 -19.60 -9.81
N PHE A 6 -6.82 -19.11 -8.67
CA PHE A 6 -5.39 -19.10 -8.41
C PHE A 6 -4.91 -20.55 -8.29
N THR A 7 -3.94 -20.93 -9.12
CA THR A 7 -3.42 -22.29 -9.25
C THR A 7 -1.93 -22.38 -8.94
N SER A 8 -1.17 -21.31 -9.20
CA SER A 8 0.27 -21.27 -8.97
C SER A 8 0.79 -19.84 -8.89
N LEU A 9 2.02 -19.66 -8.39
CA LEU A 9 2.68 -18.35 -8.37
C LEU A 9 2.83 -17.71 -9.76
N GLU A 10 2.84 -18.49 -10.84
CA GLU A 10 2.89 -17.93 -12.20
C GLU A 10 1.62 -17.13 -12.55
N ASP A 11 0.51 -17.36 -11.86
CA ASP A 11 -0.70 -16.53 -12.01
C ASP A 11 -0.45 -15.09 -11.56
N LEU A 12 0.49 -14.86 -10.64
CA LEU A 12 0.85 -13.51 -10.18
C LEU A 12 1.51 -12.68 -11.28
N LYS A 13 2.02 -13.29 -12.35
CA LYS A 13 2.60 -12.58 -13.50
C LYS A 13 1.58 -12.27 -14.59
N LYS A 14 0.34 -12.76 -14.46
CA LYS A 14 -0.70 -12.60 -15.47
C LYS A 14 -1.46 -11.30 -15.23
N GLY A 15 -1.34 -10.39 -16.19
CA GLY A 15 -2.14 -9.16 -16.24
C GLY A 15 -1.99 -8.26 -15.00
N TYR A 16 -2.78 -7.19 -14.99
CA TYR A 16 -2.85 -6.26 -13.87
C TYR A 16 -4.00 -6.60 -12.93
N LYS A 17 -3.82 -6.33 -11.63
CA LYS A 17 -4.80 -6.72 -10.60
C LYS A 17 -5.73 -5.56 -10.27
N ASP A 18 -7.03 -5.78 -10.47
CA ASP A 18 -8.06 -4.93 -9.90
C ASP A 18 -8.36 -5.34 -8.44
N ASN A 19 -9.29 -4.63 -7.79
CA ASN A 19 -9.63 -4.90 -6.39
C ASN A 19 -10.25 -6.29 -6.16
N ILE A 20 -10.87 -6.91 -7.17
CA ILE A 20 -11.53 -8.21 -7.04
C ILE A 20 -10.48 -9.31 -7.22
N LEU A 21 -9.69 -9.25 -8.30
CA LEU A 21 -8.61 -10.19 -8.56
C LEU A 21 -7.59 -10.19 -7.42
N ASN A 22 -7.32 -9.01 -6.84
CA ASN A 22 -6.45 -8.88 -5.69
C ASN A 22 -6.90 -9.74 -4.51
N ILE A 23 -8.17 -9.68 -4.11
CA ILE A 23 -8.71 -10.50 -3.01
C ILE A 23 -8.59 -12.00 -3.36
N HIS A 24 -8.97 -12.39 -4.59
CA HIS A 24 -8.89 -13.79 -5.01
C HIS A 24 -7.47 -14.35 -4.97
N TYR A 25 -6.48 -13.58 -5.43
CA TYR A 25 -5.09 -14.02 -5.46
C TYR A 25 -4.52 -14.11 -4.05
N LEU A 26 -4.75 -13.12 -3.19
CA LEU A 26 -4.28 -13.17 -1.80
C LEU A 26 -4.90 -14.35 -1.02
N LEU A 27 -6.19 -14.63 -1.22
CA LEU A 27 -6.84 -15.82 -0.65
C LEU A 27 -6.21 -17.12 -1.19
N GLY A 28 -5.98 -17.19 -2.50
CA GLY A 28 -5.33 -18.33 -3.14
C GLY A 28 -3.92 -18.60 -2.60
N ILE A 29 -3.13 -17.54 -2.42
CA ILE A 29 -1.80 -17.61 -1.84
C ILE A 29 -1.86 -18.12 -0.39
N ALA A 30 -2.71 -17.52 0.45
CA ALA A 30 -2.85 -17.92 1.85
C ALA A 30 -3.26 -19.39 2.02
N ASN A 31 -4.05 -19.93 1.07
CA ASN A 31 -4.44 -21.33 1.07
C ASN A 31 -3.33 -22.27 0.60
N LEU A 32 -2.61 -21.91 -0.48
CA LEU A 32 -1.55 -22.77 -1.05
C LEU A 32 -0.23 -22.71 -0.27
N TYR A 33 0.06 -21.59 0.41
CA TYR A 33 1.29 -21.33 1.14
C TYR A 33 0.99 -21.04 2.62
N SER A 34 0.15 -21.85 3.26
CA SER A 34 -0.38 -21.61 4.61
C SER A 34 0.67 -21.68 5.74
N GLU A 35 1.80 -22.34 5.51
CA GLU A 35 2.95 -22.34 6.45
C GLU A 35 3.76 -21.03 6.37
N GLN A 36 3.68 -20.32 5.25
CA GLN A 36 4.47 -19.11 4.98
C GLN A 36 3.63 -17.84 4.85
N SER A 37 2.29 -17.96 4.85
CA SER A 37 1.42 -16.81 4.60
C SER A 37 0.06 -16.87 5.27
N ARG A 38 -0.48 -15.70 5.59
CA ARG A 38 -1.85 -15.48 6.10
C ARG A 38 -2.43 -14.25 5.42
N MET A 39 -3.72 -14.29 5.07
CA MET A 39 -4.44 -13.11 4.60
C MET A 39 -5.33 -12.56 5.72
N GLU A 40 -5.37 -11.24 5.84
CA GLU A 40 -6.25 -10.53 6.76
C GLU A 40 -6.92 -9.34 6.04
N VAL A 41 -8.18 -9.07 6.36
CA VAL A 41 -8.83 -7.81 5.96
C VAL A 41 -8.58 -6.78 7.06
N ILE A 42 -7.72 -5.80 6.79
CA ILE A 42 -7.28 -4.80 7.78
C ILE A 42 -8.28 -3.64 7.96
N GLY A 43 -9.29 -3.58 7.10
CA GLY A 43 -10.33 -2.56 7.15
C GLY A 43 -11.24 -2.62 5.93
N LYS A 44 -12.21 -1.71 5.89
CA LYS A 44 -13.12 -1.52 4.76
C LYS A 44 -13.16 -0.06 4.34
N THR A 45 -13.31 0.20 3.04
CA THR A 45 -13.53 1.54 2.51
C THR A 45 -14.89 2.09 2.94
N ALA A 46 -15.13 3.38 2.68
CA ALA A 46 -16.44 3.98 2.90
C ALA A 46 -17.57 3.31 2.09
N ARG A 47 -17.23 2.63 0.98
CA ARG A 47 -18.18 1.83 0.17
C ARG A 47 -18.20 0.35 0.54
N GLY A 48 -17.58 -0.03 1.64
CA GLY A 48 -17.59 -1.38 2.19
C GLY A 48 -16.65 -2.36 1.47
N ARG A 49 -15.77 -1.91 0.57
CA ARG A 49 -14.77 -2.78 -0.08
C ARG A 49 -13.69 -3.13 0.93
N GLU A 50 -13.31 -4.39 0.96
CA GLU A 50 -12.26 -4.89 1.84
C GLU A 50 -10.90 -4.36 1.40
N ILE A 51 -10.06 -4.06 2.39
CA ILE A 51 -8.64 -3.73 2.20
C ILE A 51 -7.86 -4.95 2.69
N PRO A 52 -7.52 -5.89 1.81
CA PRO A 52 -6.81 -7.09 2.21
C PRO A 52 -5.31 -6.82 2.32
N ALA A 53 -4.70 -7.43 3.33
CA ALA A 53 -3.26 -7.52 3.52
C ALA A 53 -2.83 -8.99 3.50
N LEU A 54 -1.64 -9.25 2.97
CA LEU A 54 -0.97 -10.54 3.07
C LEU A 54 0.19 -10.41 4.05
N LEU A 55 0.22 -11.27 5.04
CA LEU A 55 1.35 -11.47 5.93
C LEU A 55 2.16 -12.65 5.40
N LEU A 56 3.43 -12.42 5.05
CA LEU A 56 4.42 -13.46 4.78
C LEU A 56 5.31 -13.64 6.02
N THR A 57 5.29 -14.83 6.61
CA THR A 57 6.07 -15.18 7.80
C THR A 57 6.09 -16.70 7.97
N ASN A 58 7.09 -17.24 8.68
CA ASN A 58 7.01 -18.63 9.12
C ASN A 58 5.99 -18.74 10.27
N THR A 59 4.86 -19.41 10.04
CA THR A 59 3.77 -19.51 11.03
C THR A 59 4.10 -20.41 12.22
N THR A 60 5.22 -21.14 12.18
CA THR A 60 5.68 -22.01 13.28
C THR A 60 6.57 -21.30 14.31
N THR A 61 7.16 -20.16 13.95
CA THR A 61 7.96 -19.34 14.88
C THR A 61 7.05 -18.34 15.60
N PRO A 62 7.17 -18.18 16.93
CA PRO A 62 6.37 -17.20 17.69
C PRO A 62 6.51 -15.79 17.14
N ASP A 63 5.40 -15.04 17.14
CA ASP A 63 5.39 -13.68 16.56
C ASP A 63 6.13 -12.66 17.46
N GLU A 64 6.28 -12.90 18.76
CA GLU A 64 7.05 -12.05 19.67
C GLU A 64 8.56 -11.99 19.38
N GLU A 65 9.11 -12.97 18.65
CA GLU A 65 10.52 -13.02 18.27
C GLU A 65 10.81 -12.27 16.95
N LYS A 66 9.76 -11.74 16.31
CA LYS A 66 9.84 -11.21 14.95
C LYS A 66 9.64 -9.71 14.89
N ILE A 67 10.34 -9.07 13.96
CA ILE A 67 10.11 -7.67 13.59
C ILE A 67 9.10 -7.56 12.44
N SER A 68 8.26 -6.54 12.45
CA SER A 68 7.32 -6.29 11.37
C SER A 68 7.89 -5.30 10.35
N VAL A 69 7.73 -5.59 9.06
CA VAL A 69 8.01 -4.66 7.95
C VAL A 69 6.79 -4.57 7.05
N LEU A 70 6.48 -3.36 6.57
CA LEU A 70 5.32 -3.10 5.72
C LEU A 70 5.76 -2.70 4.31
N PHE A 71 5.23 -3.40 3.32
CA PHE A 71 5.17 -2.97 1.93
C PHE A 71 3.72 -2.61 1.58
N ASN A 72 3.49 -1.43 1.06
CA ASN A 72 2.16 -1.01 0.64
C ASN A 72 2.20 -0.33 -0.72
N CYS A 73 1.13 -0.49 -1.47
CA CYS A 73 1.03 -0.08 -2.85
C CYS A 73 -0.37 0.52 -3.13
N ALA A 74 -0.47 1.27 -4.23
CA ALA A 74 -1.73 1.82 -4.71
C ALA A 74 -2.51 2.64 -3.66
N HIS A 75 -1.83 3.53 -2.92
CA HIS A 75 -2.52 4.67 -2.32
C HIS A 75 -3.20 5.51 -3.40
N HIS A 76 -2.51 5.68 -4.54
CA HIS A 76 -3.11 6.11 -5.79
C HIS A 76 -3.28 4.88 -6.69
N ALA A 77 -4.51 4.40 -6.84
CA ALA A 77 -4.80 3.14 -7.52
C ALA A 77 -4.63 3.18 -9.05
N ASN A 78 -4.51 4.37 -9.64
CA ASN A 78 -4.15 4.52 -11.05
C ASN A 78 -2.64 4.33 -11.32
N GLU A 79 -1.83 4.19 -10.28
CA GLU A 79 -0.40 3.85 -10.38
C GLU A 79 -0.25 2.32 -10.41
N VAL A 80 -0.81 1.68 -11.44
CA VAL A 80 -1.00 0.21 -11.50
C VAL A 80 0.29 -0.58 -11.29
N ILE A 81 1.43 -0.07 -11.76
CA ILE A 81 2.74 -0.70 -11.57
C ILE A 81 3.15 -0.82 -10.09
N SER A 82 2.66 0.08 -9.22
CA SER A 82 2.88 -0.05 -7.78
C SER A 82 2.28 -1.34 -7.24
N ILE A 83 1.08 -1.73 -7.70
CA ILE A 83 0.41 -2.98 -7.31
C ILE A 83 1.29 -4.17 -7.70
N GLU A 84 1.84 -4.15 -8.91
CA GLU A 84 2.71 -5.23 -9.41
C GLU A 84 4.01 -5.34 -8.62
N HIS A 85 4.57 -4.25 -8.08
CA HIS A 85 5.71 -4.35 -7.16
C HIS A 85 5.37 -5.11 -5.88
N CYS A 86 4.19 -4.90 -5.30
CA CYS A 86 3.74 -5.70 -4.16
C CYS A 86 3.60 -7.18 -4.54
N TYR A 87 3.10 -7.50 -5.73
CA TYR A 87 3.00 -8.89 -6.21
C TYR A 87 4.37 -9.51 -6.53
N ASP A 88 5.34 -8.72 -7.02
CA ASP A 88 6.70 -9.18 -7.27
C ASP A 88 7.43 -9.56 -5.97
N ILE A 89 7.19 -8.81 -4.87
CA ILE A 89 7.69 -9.18 -3.54
C ILE A 89 7.10 -10.53 -3.11
N ILE A 90 5.78 -10.70 -3.25
CA ILE A 90 5.10 -11.97 -2.91
C ILE A 90 5.70 -13.13 -3.71
N TYR A 91 5.81 -12.95 -5.02
CA TYR A 91 6.38 -13.95 -5.92
C TYR A 91 7.83 -14.28 -5.53
N SER A 92 8.66 -13.27 -5.31
CA SER A 92 10.07 -13.43 -4.97
C SER A 92 10.28 -14.25 -3.70
N VAL A 93 9.52 -13.96 -2.65
CA VAL A 93 9.63 -14.65 -1.36
C VAL A 93 9.15 -16.10 -1.48
N LEU A 94 7.96 -16.31 -2.07
CA LEU A 94 7.33 -17.64 -2.11
C LEU A 94 7.93 -18.58 -3.16
N SER A 95 8.55 -18.06 -4.21
CA SER A 95 9.25 -18.87 -5.22
C SER A 95 10.62 -19.37 -4.74
N ARG A 96 11.19 -18.75 -3.71
CA ARG A 96 12.54 -19.05 -3.20
C ARG A 96 12.53 -19.29 -1.67
N PRO A 97 11.71 -20.22 -1.15
CA PRO A 97 11.46 -20.35 0.28
C PRO A 97 12.72 -20.67 1.10
N LYS A 98 13.70 -21.39 0.52
CA LYS A 98 14.99 -21.68 1.18
C LYS A 98 15.85 -20.42 1.37
N GLU A 99 15.85 -19.53 0.39
CA GLU A 99 16.61 -18.26 0.45
C GLU A 99 16.01 -17.32 1.49
N TYR A 100 14.67 -17.29 1.59
CA TYR A 100 13.95 -16.42 2.50
C TYR A 100 13.60 -17.05 3.86
N GLN A 101 13.99 -18.30 4.14
CA GLN A 101 13.61 -19.00 5.37
C GLN A 101 14.04 -18.24 6.63
N GLU A 102 15.30 -17.83 6.70
CA GLU A 102 15.82 -17.04 7.83
C GLU A 102 15.11 -15.70 8.00
N ILE A 103 14.75 -15.07 6.88
CA ILE A 103 13.99 -13.82 6.87
C ILE A 103 12.58 -14.08 7.44
N LEU A 104 11.89 -15.12 6.98
CA LEU A 104 10.54 -15.46 7.43
C LEU A 104 10.49 -15.96 8.89
N ASN A 105 11.59 -16.52 9.41
CA ASN A 105 11.72 -16.88 10.82
C ASN A 105 11.84 -15.64 11.72
N LYS A 106 12.46 -14.56 11.23
CA LYS A 106 12.78 -13.34 12.02
C LYS A 106 11.87 -12.16 11.72
N MET A 107 11.04 -12.25 10.67
CA MET A 107 10.24 -11.13 10.18
C MET A 107 8.79 -11.51 9.90
N LYS A 108 7.93 -10.53 10.15
CA LYS A 108 6.55 -10.45 9.66
C LYS A 108 6.53 -9.45 8.49
N ILE A 109 6.50 -9.94 7.26
CA ILE A 109 6.45 -9.11 6.07
C ILE A 109 4.97 -8.88 5.72
N TRP A 110 4.46 -7.71 6.07
CA TRP A 110 3.11 -7.28 5.73
C TRP A 110 3.09 -6.63 4.35
N ILE A 111 2.14 -7.01 3.52
CA ILE A 111 1.98 -6.50 2.16
C ILE A 111 0.53 -6.07 1.96
N VAL A 112 0.30 -4.80 1.62
CA VAL A 112 -1.03 -4.26 1.26
C VAL A 112 -0.98 -3.82 -0.22
N PRO A 113 -1.34 -4.71 -1.17
CA PRO A 113 -1.16 -4.40 -2.60
C PRO A 113 -2.05 -3.27 -3.12
N ILE A 114 -3.24 -3.11 -2.52
CA ILE A 114 -4.18 -2.06 -2.91
C ILE A 114 -4.74 -1.41 -1.65
N VAL A 115 -4.13 -0.30 -1.24
CA VAL A 115 -4.64 0.52 -0.13
C VAL A 115 -5.94 1.24 -0.51
N ASN A 116 -6.11 1.60 -1.79
CA ASN A 116 -7.26 2.33 -2.31
C ASN A 116 -8.14 1.47 -3.26
N PRO A 117 -8.91 0.48 -2.76
CA PRO A 117 -9.69 -0.40 -3.63
C PRO A 117 -10.90 0.30 -4.27
N ASP A 118 -11.43 1.37 -3.67
CA ASP A 118 -12.47 2.20 -4.29
C ASP A 118 -11.93 3.00 -5.49
N GLY A 119 -10.73 3.57 -5.36
CA GLY A 119 -9.99 4.19 -6.46
C GLY A 119 -9.66 3.20 -7.57
N ALA A 120 -9.24 1.98 -7.22
CA ALA A 120 -8.97 0.91 -8.19
C ALA A 120 -10.24 0.58 -8.99
N ARG A 121 -11.39 0.45 -8.30
CA ARG A 121 -12.68 0.20 -8.98
C ARG A 121 -13.05 1.32 -9.95
N HIS A 122 -12.77 2.58 -9.62
CA HIS A 122 -13.00 3.70 -10.55
C HIS A 122 -12.07 3.64 -11.77
N PHE A 123 -10.78 3.40 -11.55
CA PHE A 123 -9.80 3.32 -12.64
C PHE A 123 -10.17 2.23 -13.66
N TRP A 124 -10.43 1.01 -13.18
CA TRP A 124 -10.63 -0.16 -14.03
C TRP A 124 -11.98 -0.21 -14.74
N HIS A 125 -13.01 0.37 -14.13
CA HIS A 125 -14.39 0.08 -14.53
C HIS A 125 -15.26 1.33 -14.69
N VAL A 126 -14.69 2.53 -14.55
CA VAL A 126 -15.38 3.80 -14.81
C VAL A 126 -14.57 4.66 -15.76
N SER A 127 -13.32 5.00 -15.42
CA SER A 127 -12.44 5.78 -16.29
C SER A 127 -10.98 5.65 -15.86
N ASN A 128 -10.08 5.43 -16.82
CA ASN A 128 -8.64 5.38 -16.63
C ASN A 128 -8.00 6.73 -16.21
N LEU A 129 -8.77 7.83 -16.21
CA LEU A 129 -8.35 9.13 -15.70
C LEU A 129 -8.61 9.28 -14.19
N MET A 130 -9.29 8.31 -13.56
CA MET A 130 -9.61 8.29 -12.14
C MET A 130 -8.72 7.32 -11.38
N GLY A 131 -8.85 7.30 -10.05
CA GLY A 131 -8.24 6.28 -9.19
C GLY A 131 -7.05 6.79 -8.38
N ARG A 132 -6.61 8.03 -8.59
CA ARG A 132 -5.66 8.64 -7.65
C ARG A 132 -6.30 8.89 -6.29
N LYS A 133 -7.49 9.49 -6.27
CA LYS A 133 -8.25 9.72 -5.02
C LYS A 133 -9.13 8.52 -4.72
N ASN A 134 -9.61 8.40 -3.48
CA ASN A 134 -10.41 7.24 -3.06
C ASN A 134 -11.86 7.24 -3.57
N GLY A 135 -12.30 8.29 -4.25
CA GLY A 135 -13.65 8.32 -4.79
C GLY A 135 -14.76 8.59 -3.76
N TYR A 136 -14.40 8.79 -2.48
CA TYR A 136 -15.34 9.11 -1.41
C TYR A 136 -15.29 10.62 -1.07
N PRO A 137 -16.38 11.36 -1.28
CA PRO A 137 -16.50 12.71 -0.72
C PRO A 137 -16.84 12.57 0.77
N GLY A 138 -15.85 12.71 1.66
CA GLY A 138 -16.08 12.76 3.11
C GLY A 138 -17.25 13.66 3.55
N SER A 139 -17.51 14.73 2.79
CA SER A 139 -18.75 15.53 2.76
C SER A 139 -18.71 16.51 1.58
N GLY A 140 -19.87 17.02 1.15
CA GLY A 140 -20.00 18.07 0.12
C GLY A 140 -20.29 17.58 -1.31
N PRO A 141 -20.73 18.48 -2.22
CA PRO A 141 -21.06 18.11 -3.59
C PRO A 141 -19.83 17.62 -4.35
N VAL A 142 -19.98 16.49 -5.03
CA VAL A 142 -18.95 15.90 -5.88
C VAL A 142 -19.05 16.54 -7.26
N ASN A 143 -17.94 17.06 -7.77
CA ASN A 143 -17.82 17.18 -9.22
C ASN A 143 -17.35 15.83 -9.75
N ASP A 144 -18.30 14.98 -10.14
CA ASP A 144 -18.08 13.61 -10.61
C ASP A 144 -17.20 13.50 -11.87
N LYS A 145 -16.76 14.62 -12.44
CA LYS A 145 -16.17 14.63 -13.77
C LYS A 145 -14.67 14.31 -13.81
N LEU A 146 -13.90 14.44 -12.72
CA LEU A 146 -12.44 14.28 -12.77
C LEU A 146 -11.81 13.82 -11.43
N ASN A 147 -11.99 12.54 -11.06
CA ASN A 147 -11.31 11.89 -9.91
C ASN A 147 -11.83 12.37 -8.53
N PRO A 148 -13.03 11.95 -8.10
CA PRO A 148 -13.65 12.42 -6.86
C PRO A 148 -12.97 11.89 -5.59
N GLY A 149 -13.27 12.51 -4.45
CA GLY A 149 -12.85 12.08 -3.12
C GLY A 149 -11.55 12.69 -2.61
N VAL A 150 -10.83 11.97 -1.74
CA VAL A 150 -9.64 12.43 -1.02
C VAL A 150 -8.37 11.76 -1.54
N ASP A 151 -7.28 12.54 -1.64
CA ASP A 151 -5.94 12.02 -1.84
C ASP A 151 -5.46 11.43 -0.50
N ILE A 152 -5.56 10.10 -0.37
CA ILE A 152 -5.27 9.40 0.89
C ILE A 152 -3.79 9.46 1.28
N ASN A 153 -2.89 9.78 0.34
CA ASN A 153 -1.48 10.04 0.64
C ASN A 153 -1.23 11.49 1.10
N ARG A 154 -2.29 12.30 1.26
CA ARG A 154 -2.27 13.60 1.94
C ARG A 154 -3.12 13.61 3.20
N ASN A 155 -3.76 12.49 3.54
CA ASN A 155 -4.72 12.41 4.63
C ASN A 155 -4.12 12.01 5.97
N TYR A 156 -2.91 11.43 6.00
CA TYR A 156 -2.25 11.05 7.25
C TYR A 156 -2.02 12.25 8.20
N PRO A 157 -2.09 12.04 9.53
CA PRO A 157 -2.14 13.14 10.51
C PRO A 157 -0.81 13.87 10.70
N PHE A 158 0.33 13.25 10.36
CA PHE A 158 1.65 13.84 10.58
C PHE A 158 1.81 15.12 9.73
N TYR A 159 1.87 16.29 10.40
CA TYR A 159 2.02 17.59 9.75
C TYR A 159 0.98 17.83 8.64
N TRP A 160 -0.26 17.40 8.88
CA TRP A 160 -1.34 17.47 7.90
C TRP A 160 -1.55 18.89 7.35
N GLY A 161 -1.53 19.01 6.03
CA GLY A 161 -1.67 20.30 5.34
C GLY A 161 -0.42 21.19 5.36
N LYS A 162 0.73 20.68 5.84
CA LYS A 162 2.03 21.39 5.85
C LYS A 162 3.01 20.87 4.80
N ALA A 163 2.57 20.03 3.87
CA ALA A 163 3.41 19.60 2.75
C ALA A 163 3.85 20.82 1.91
N GLY A 164 5.15 20.91 1.59
CA GLY A 164 5.70 21.94 0.73
C GLY A 164 5.22 21.82 -0.72
N GLY A 165 5.57 22.80 -1.56
CA GLY A 165 5.41 22.72 -3.02
C GLY A 165 3.96 22.69 -3.56
N GLY A 166 2.96 23.03 -2.75
CA GLY A 166 1.55 23.05 -3.18
C GLY A 166 0.93 21.66 -3.35
N TYR A 167 1.60 20.60 -2.91
CA TYR A 167 1.14 19.22 -3.03
C TYR A 167 0.09 18.83 -1.98
N SER A 168 -0.57 19.77 -1.30
CA SER A 168 -1.67 19.50 -0.37
C SER A 168 -2.68 20.64 -0.36
N SER A 169 -3.95 20.35 -0.65
CA SER A 169 -5.00 21.36 -0.78
C SER A 169 -6.19 21.10 0.14
N SER A 170 -6.79 22.16 0.69
CA SER A 170 -8.07 22.10 1.40
C SER A 170 -9.28 22.22 0.46
N ASN A 171 -9.07 22.47 -0.84
CA ASN A 171 -10.16 22.56 -1.82
C ASN A 171 -10.58 21.14 -2.28
N PRO A 172 -11.84 20.71 -2.08
CA PRO A 172 -12.34 19.38 -2.47
C PRO A 172 -12.18 19.06 -3.96
N SER A 173 -12.20 20.08 -4.83
CA SER A 173 -12.02 19.91 -6.28
C SER A 173 -10.55 19.77 -6.70
N ASN A 174 -9.60 19.96 -5.79
CA ASN A 174 -8.17 19.85 -6.11
C ASN A 174 -7.73 18.38 -6.20
N TYR A 175 -6.75 18.14 -7.07
CA TYR A 175 -6.13 16.83 -7.28
C TYR A 175 -5.41 16.29 -6.02
N PHE A 176 -4.90 17.20 -5.19
CA PHE A 176 -4.24 16.94 -3.91
C PHE A 176 -5.13 17.25 -2.71
N TYR A 177 -6.46 17.14 -2.86
CA TYR A 177 -7.38 17.39 -1.75
C TYR A 177 -7.07 16.46 -0.58
N ARG A 178 -6.67 17.04 0.55
CA ARG A 178 -6.14 16.31 1.71
C ARG A 178 -7.21 15.70 2.62
N GLY A 179 -8.47 15.96 2.32
CA GLY A 179 -9.62 15.59 3.16
C GLY A 179 -10.11 16.71 4.08
N PRO A 180 -11.24 16.50 4.76
CA PRO A 180 -11.82 17.47 5.69
C PRO A 180 -11.07 17.56 7.04
N SER A 181 -10.38 16.49 7.45
CA SER A 181 -9.59 16.41 8.68
C SER A 181 -8.46 15.38 8.53
N PRO A 182 -7.40 15.45 9.35
CA PRO A 182 -6.36 14.42 9.37
C PRO A 182 -6.94 13.05 9.74
N GLY A 183 -6.61 12.01 8.98
CA GLY A 183 -7.09 10.65 9.18
C GLY A 183 -8.60 10.51 8.98
N SER A 184 -9.21 11.34 8.13
CA SER A 184 -10.66 11.27 7.87
C SER A 184 -11.08 9.99 7.15
N GLU A 185 -10.24 9.47 6.26
CA GLU A 185 -10.58 8.38 5.35
C GLU A 185 -10.43 7.00 5.98
N SER A 186 -11.34 6.07 5.66
CA SER A 186 -11.32 4.72 6.21
C SER A 186 -10.09 3.93 5.78
N GLU A 187 -9.59 4.15 4.56
CA GLU A 187 -8.34 3.56 4.06
C GLU A 187 -7.14 4.01 4.91
N THR A 188 -7.07 5.32 5.21
CA THR A 188 -6.02 5.89 6.05
C THR A 188 -6.10 5.36 7.48
N LYS A 189 -7.31 5.23 8.06
CA LYS A 189 -7.51 4.64 9.38
C LYS A 189 -7.07 3.18 9.43
N ALA A 190 -7.44 2.37 8.46
CA ALA A 190 -7.04 0.95 8.40
C ALA A 190 -5.50 0.78 8.40
N MET A 191 -4.80 1.62 7.63
CA MET A 191 -3.33 1.62 7.62
C MET A 191 -2.72 2.10 8.94
N MET A 192 -3.31 3.12 9.58
CA MET A 192 -2.88 3.61 10.89
C MET A 192 -3.10 2.56 11.99
N ASP A 193 -4.23 1.88 11.99
CA ASP A 193 -4.57 0.82 12.96
C ASP A 193 -3.61 -0.36 12.80
N LEU A 194 -3.33 -0.77 11.56
CA LEU A 194 -2.32 -1.79 11.27
C LEU A 194 -0.94 -1.36 11.78
N ALA A 195 -0.51 -0.12 11.51
CA ALA A 195 0.79 0.39 11.96
C ALA A 195 0.90 0.47 13.49
N ASN A 196 -0.18 0.85 14.18
CA ASN A 196 -0.22 0.91 15.63
C ASN A 196 -0.16 -0.50 16.25
N ARG A 197 -0.84 -1.48 15.64
CA ARG A 197 -0.83 -2.89 16.07
C ARG A 197 0.53 -3.55 15.85
N GLU A 198 1.10 -3.40 14.65
CA GLU A 198 2.27 -4.17 14.23
C GLU A 198 3.60 -3.49 14.52
N ARG A 199 3.61 -2.19 14.84
CA ARG A 199 4.80 -1.41 15.22
C ARG A 199 5.97 -1.63 14.25
N PHE A 200 5.73 -1.35 12.98
CA PHE A 200 6.67 -1.61 11.89
C PHE A 200 8.05 -0.98 12.12
N ALA A 201 9.10 -1.79 11.95
CA ALA A 201 10.49 -1.33 11.92
C ALA A 201 10.81 -0.54 10.64
N ALA A 202 10.13 -0.88 9.54
CA ALA A 202 10.23 -0.15 8.27
C ALA A 202 8.89 -0.19 7.52
N SER A 203 8.57 0.89 6.80
CA SER A 203 7.44 0.96 5.88
C SER A 203 7.91 1.51 4.54
N ILE A 204 7.65 0.75 3.47
CA ILE A 204 7.97 1.09 2.09
C ILE A 204 6.66 1.23 1.33
N SER A 205 6.42 2.44 0.81
CA SER A 205 5.23 2.75 0.01
C SER A 205 5.65 2.92 -1.45
N TYR A 206 5.13 2.07 -2.34
CA TYR A 206 5.41 2.14 -3.77
C TYR A 206 4.43 3.08 -4.46
N HIS A 207 5.01 3.96 -5.28
CA HIS A 207 4.31 4.94 -6.09
C HIS A 207 4.92 4.98 -7.50
N ALA A 208 4.16 5.48 -8.47
CA ALA A 208 4.63 5.73 -9.83
C ALA A 208 4.32 7.18 -10.26
N TYR A 209 5.12 7.81 -11.14
CA TYR A 209 6.10 7.24 -12.08
C TYR A 209 7.53 7.82 -11.92
N ALA A 210 7.85 8.39 -10.76
CA ALA A 210 8.98 9.33 -10.63
C ALA A 210 10.41 8.74 -10.65
N ASN A 211 10.64 7.43 -10.82
CA ASN A 211 11.98 6.80 -10.72
C ASN A 211 12.85 7.34 -9.55
N CYS A 212 12.20 7.53 -8.39
CA CYS A 212 12.80 8.17 -7.22
C CYS A 212 12.64 7.30 -5.98
N LEU A 213 13.69 7.25 -5.16
CA LEU A 213 13.59 6.81 -3.78
C LEU A 213 13.46 8.04 -2.88
N LEU A 214 12.32 8.15 -2.21
CA LEU A 214 12.08 9.23 -1.25
C LEU A 214 12.24 8.69 0.16
N ILE A 215 13.01 9.42 0.96
CA ILE A 215 13.16 9.19 2.40
C ILE A 215 12.50 10.35 3.14
N PRO A 216 11.93 10.12 4.34
CA PRO A 216 11.43 11.22 5.16
C PRO A 216 12.53 12.27 5.42
N TYR A 217 12.17 13.50 5.79
CA TYR A 217 10.84 14.08 5.68
C TYR A 217 10.68 14.79 4.33
N SER A 218 9.46 14.75 3.77
CA SER A 218 9.08 15.54 2.58
C SER A 218 8.49 16.92 2.94
N ILE A 219 8.58 17.31 4.21
CA ILE A 219 8.07 18.57 4.76
C ILE A 219 9.25 19.49 5.00
N ASP A 220 9.13 20.72 4.49
CA ASP A 220 10.18 21.72 4.58
C ASP A 220 10.57 21.98 6.04
N SER A 221 11.87 22.14 6.28
CA SER A 221 12.46 22.42 7.60
C SER A 221 12.38 21.28 8.64
N LEU A 222 11.97 20.07 8.25
CA LEU A 222 12.11 18.89 9.09
C LEU A 222 13.38 18.09 8.72
N ASN A 223 14.08 17.61 9.74
CA ASN A 223 15.24 16.73 9.58
C ASN A 223 14.94 15.36 10.21
N ASN A 224 15.50 14.30 9.64
CA ASN A 224 15.46 12.99 10.25
C ASN A 224 16.22 12.97 11.59
N PRO A 225 15.82 12.11 12.53
CA PRO A 225 16.60 11.88 13.75
C PRO A 225 17.97 11.29 13.41
N GLU A 226 18.97 11.59 14.24
CA GLU A 226 20.31 11.02 14.12
C GLU A 226 20.46 9.76 15.02
N PRO A 227 21.03 8.65 14.51
CA PRO A 227 21.51 8.47 13.15
C PRO A 227 20.37 8.31 12.13
N ASP A 228 20.51 8.91 10.95
CA ASP A 228 19.52 8.80 9.86
C ASP A 228 19.59 7.42 9.16
N VAL A 229 19.03 6.40 9.82
CA VAL A 229 19.00 5.01 9.33
C VAL A 229 18.28 4.89 8.00
N ALA A 230 17.21 5.67 7.77
CA ALA A 230 16.44 5.62 6.53
C ALA A 230 17.30 6.07 5.34
N LYS A 231 18.07 7.14 5.50
CA LYS A 231 19.02 7.61 4.48
C LYS A 231 20.14 6.61 4.21
N GLU A 232 20.71 6.02 5.26
CA GLU A 232 21.78 5.03 5.10
C GLU A 232 21.31 3.76 4.38
N ILE A 233 20.09 3.28 4.68
CA ILE A 233 19.47 2.19 3.92
C ILE A 233 19.19 2.64 2.49
N GLY A 234 18.63 3.83 2.29
CA GLY A 234 18.28 4.33 0.97
C GLY A 234 19.48 4.48 0.02
N LYS A 235 20.63 4.90 0.54
CA LYS A 235 21.90 4.93 -0.20
C LYS A 235 22.36 3.55 -0.67
N LYS A 236 22.11 2.50 0.12
CA LYS A 236 22.47 1.11 -0.25
C LYS A 236 21.52 0.52 -1.30
N ILE A 237 20.25 0.92 -1.27
CA ILE A 237 19.24 0.47 -2.25
C ILE A 237 19.48 1.12 -3.61
N ARG A 238 19.88 2.39 -3.64
CA ARG A 238 20.21 3.10 -4.88
C ARG A 238 21.56 2.62 -5.41
N CYS A 239 21.57 1.82 -6.47
CA CYS A 239 22.76 1.70 -7.31
C CYS A 239 23.10 3.10 -7.85
N PHE A 240 24.23 3.68 -7.44
CA PHE A 240 24.87 4.68 -8.28
C PHE A 240 25.31 3.94 -9.55
N CYS A 241 24.77 4.34 -10.71
CA CYS A 241 25.59 4.28 -11.90
C CYS A 241 26.55 5.48 -11.74
N ASP A 242 27.81 5.19 -11.46
CA ASP A 242 28.88 6.21 -11.54
C ASP A 242 28.98 6.78 -12.96
#